data_AF-A0A7J4KL68-F1
#
_entry.id   AF-A0A7J4KL68-F1
#
_cell.length_a   1.000
_cell.length_b   1.000
_cell.length_c   1.000
_cell.angle_alpha   90.00
_cell.angle_beta   90.00
_cell.angle_gamma   90.00
#
_symmetry.space_group_name_H-M   'P 1'
#
loop_
_entity.id
_entity.type
_entity.pdbx_description
1 polymer ?
#
loop_
_entity_poly.entity_id
_entity_poly.type
_entity_poly.pdbx_seq_one_letter_code
_entity_poly.pdbx_strand_id
1 'polypeptide(L)'
;MILILFSLCFGALLGDVIESFFKRRIGRDRGQDWIPFDQLDFIVGALIFSFLINELLYVLHLASIQWFFANITIWHALVLLIVTPFIHITANVLFRKIKKKQAKNIRV
;
A
#
# COMPACT_ATOMS: atom_id res chain seq x y z
N MET A 1 12.93 -10.18 13.88
CA MET A 1 12.83 -9.81 12.44
C MET A 1 11.60 -10.38 11.76
N ILE A 2 11.29 -11.69 11.89
CA ILE A 2 10.16 -12.31 11.16
C ILE A 2 8.79 -11.67 11.46
N LEU A 3 8.52 -11.29 12.71
CA LEU A 3 7.28 -10.62 13.09
C LEU A 3 7.12 -9.23 12.46
N ILE A 4 8.23 -8.52 12.24
CA ILE A 4 8.22 -7.21 11.58
C ILE A 4 7.89 -7.39 10.10
N LEU A 5 8.54 -8.34 9.42
CA LEU A 5 8.24 -8.65 8.03
C LEU A 5 6.78 -9.09 7.85
N PHE A 6 6.29 -9.96 8.75
CA PHE A 6 4.89 -10.34 8.78
C PHE A 6 3.98 -9.12 8.97
N SER A 7 4.30 -8.23 9.91
CA SER A 7 3.49 -7.03 10.17
C SER A 7 3.42 -6.09 8.97
N LEU A 8 4.51 -5.94 8.20
CA LEU A 8 4.51 -5.13 6.99
C LEU A 8 3.59 -5.73 5.92
N CYS A 9 3.75 -7.01 5.62
CA CYS A 9 2.93 -7.69 4.61
C CYS A 9 1.45 -7.76 5.02
N PHE A 10 1.18 -8.11 6.28
CA PHE A 10 -0.17 -8.20 6.81
C PHE A 10 -0.83 -6.82 6.88
N GLY A 11 -0.10 -5.81 7.32
CA GLY A 11 -0.55 -4.42 7.35
C GLY A 11 -0.91 -3.89 5.97
N ALA A 12 -0.12 -4.22 4.95
CA ALA A 12 -0.42 -3.86 3.57
C ALA A 12 -1.76 -4.42 3.11
N LEU A 13 -1.95 -5.74 3.26
CA LEU A 13 -3.21 -6.41 2.90
C LEU A 13 -4.40 -5.89 3.72
N LEU A 14 -4.18 -5.59 5.00
CA LEU A 14 -5.21 -5.03 5.87
C LEU A 14 -5.62 -3.62 5.38
N GLY A 15 -4.66 -2.80 4.97
CA GLY A 15 -4.91 -1.51 4.34
C GLY A 15 -5.85 -1.62 3.13
N ASP A 16 -5.52 -2.50 2.19
CA ASP A 16 -6.34 -2.75 0.99
C ASP A 16 -7.76 -3.20 1.35
N VAL A 17 -7.89 -4.12 2.33
CA VAL A 17 -9.21 -4.62 2.75
C VAL A 17 -10.04 -3.49 3.39
N ILE A 18 -9.42 -2.66 4.22
CA ILE A 18 -10.08 -1.52 4.87
C ILE A 18 -10.52 -0.50 3.82
N GLU A 19 -9.63 -0.10 2.92
CA GLU A 19 -9.93 0.78 1.79
C GLU A 19 -11.11 0.24 0.99
N SER A 20 -11.03 -1.03 0.58
CA SER A 20 -12.03 -1.63 -0.29
C SER A 20 -13.39 -1.72 0.39
N PHE A 21 -13.41 -1.97 1.71
CA PHE A 21 -14.62 -1.89 2.52
C PHE A 21 -15.25 -0.50 2.47
N PHE A 22 -14.48 0.56 2.75
CA PHE A 22 -14.99 1.94 2.70
C PHE A 22 -15.45 2.34 1.30
N LYS A 23 -14.69 1.94 0.27
CA LYS A 23 -15.04 2.14 -1.14
C LYS A 23 -16.40 1.54 -1.49
N ARG A 24 -16.74 0.36 -0.95
CA ARG A 24 -18.07 -0.24 -1.12
C ARG A 24 -19.16 0.58 -0.44
N ARG A 25 -18.89 1.14 0.74
CA ARG A 25 -19.89 1.90 1.52
C ARG A 25 -20.26 3.24 0.88
N ILE A 26 -19.34 3.84 0.12
CA ILE A 26 -19.61 5.05 -0.65
C ILE A 26 -20.23 4.78 -2.04
N GLY A 27 -20.62 3.51 -2.32
CA GLY A 27 -21.32 3.14 -3.55
C GLY A 27 -20.44 2.99 -4.79
N ARG A 28 -19.12 2.87 -4.66
CA ARG A 28 -18.24 2.58 -5.79
C ARG A 28 -18.35 1.11 -6.19
N ASP A 29 -18.42 0.83 -7.50
CA ASP A 29 -18.47 -0.54 -8.04
C ASP A 29 -17.10 -1.21 -8.10
N ARG A 30 -17.07 -2.54 -8.25
CA ARG A 30 -15.82 -3.31 -8.25
C ARG A 30 -15.02 -2.90 -9.49
N GLY A 31 -13.74 -2.59 -9.29
CA GLY A 31 -12.86 -2.13 -10.37
C GLY A 31 -13.01 -0.66 -10.77
N GLN A 32 -13.85 0.14 -10.10
CA GLN A 32 -13.77 1.60 -10.23
C GLN A 32 -12.50 2.12 -9.53
N ASP A 33 -11.79 3.06 -10.16
CA ASP A 33 -10.63 3.72 -9.55
C ASP A 33 -11.10 4.68 -8.43
N TRP A 34 -10.42 4.66 -7.28
CA TRP A 34 -10.61 5.61 -6.17
C TRP A 34 -9.27 6.27 -5.81
N ILE A 35 -8.81 7.13 -6.71
CA ILE A 35 -7.58 7.90 -6.57
C ILE A 35 -7.78 9.02 -5.51
N PRO A 36 -6.82 9.29 -4.60
CA PRO A 36 -5.51 8.64 -4.45
C PRO A 36 -5.48 7.42 -3.50
N PHE A 37 -6.64 7.05 -2.94
CA PHE A 37 -6.74 6.07 -1.85
C PHE A 37 -6.25 4.68 -2.27
N ASP A 38 -6.64 4.22 -3.46
CA ASP A 38 -6.20 2.95 -4.08
C ASP A 38 -4.67 2.82 -4.28
N GLN A 39 -3.92 3.92 -4.15
CA GLN A 39 -2.46 3.92 -4.30
C GLN A 39 -1.72 4.02 -2.95
N LEU A 40 -2.42 4.41 -1.89
CA LEU A 40 -1.84 4.73 -0.60
C LEU A 40 -2.26 3.76 0.50
N ASP A 41 -3.42 3.13 0.35
CA ASP A 41 -3.99 2.11 1.24
C ASP A 41 -2.98 1.09 1.77
N PHE A 42 -2.30 0.36 0.89
CA PHE A 42 -1.35 -0.68 1.31
C PHE A 42 -0.15 -0.09 2.07
N ILE A 43 0.35 1.08 1.67
CA ILE A 43 1.51 1.72 2.33
C ILE A 43 1.12 2.21 3.71
N VAL A 44 0.00 2.91 3.80
CA VAL A 44 -0.52 3.43 5.06
C VAL A 44 -0.82 2.26 6.01
N GLY A 45 -1.46 1.19 5.51
CA GLY A 45 -1.70 -0.03 6.28
C GLY A 45 -0.40 -0.68 6.78
N ALA A 46 0.60 -0.86 5.91
CA ALA A 46 1.89 -1.44 6.27
C ALA A 46 2.63 -0.60 7.32
N LEU A 47 2.71 0.71 7.14
CA LEU A 47 3.41 1.62 8.05
C LEU A 47 2.73 1.68 9.41
N ILE A 48 1.41 1.88 9.46
CA ILE A 48 0.67 1.95 10.73
C ILE A 48 0.74 0.62 11.47
N PHE A 49 0.48 -0.51 10.79
CA PHE A 49 0.45 -1.80 11.46
C PHE A 49 1.85 -2.23 11.93
N SER A 50 2.90 -2.01 11.13
CA SER A 50 4.27 -2.31 11.54
C SER A 50 4.75 -1.43 12.69
N PHE A 51 4.35 -0.14 12.72
CA PHE A 51 4.57 0.73 13.87
C PHE A 51 3.92 0.16 15.14
N LEU A 52 2.63 -0.17 15.08
CA LEU A 52 1.88 -0.70 16.23
C LEU A 52 2.47 -2.02 16.74
N ILE A 53 2.83 -2.94 15.84
CA ILE A 53 3.45 -4.21 16.23
C ILE A 53 4.85 -4.00 16.80
N ASN A 54 5.65 -3.09 16.24
CA ASN A 54 6.98 -2.83 16.78
C ASN A 54 6.91 -2.21 18.18
N GLU A 55 6.04 -1.22 18.40
CA GLU A 55 5.83 -0.62 19.72
C GLU A 55 5.28 -1.64 20.72
N LEU A 56 4.33 -2.49 20.32
CA LEU A 56 3.82 -3.56 21.17
C LEU A 56 4.94 -4.54 21.58
N LEU A 57 5.76 -4.99 20.64
CA LEU A 57 6.88 -5.90 20.93
C LEU A 57 7.94 -5.26 21.82
N TYR A 58 8.18 -3.95 21.66
CA TYR A 58 9.13 -3.20 22.49
C TYR A 58 8.63 -3.08 23.94
N VAL A 59 7.36 -2.66 24.13
CA VAL A 59 6.74 -2.55 25.47
C VAL A 59 6.68 -3.91 26.18
N LEU A 60 6.44 -4.99 25.45
CA LEU A 60 6.44 -6.35 25.98
C LEU A 60 7.85 -6.93 26.22
N HIS A 61 8.92 -6.14 26.00
CA HIS A 61 10.31 -6.57 26.11
C HIS A 61 10.69 -7.76 25.20
N LEU A 62 9.93 -7.97 24.11
CA LEU A 62 10.19 -8.99 23.09
C LEU A 62 11.07 -8.47 21.95
N ALA A 63 11.26 -7.15 21.86
CA ALA A 63 12.17 -6.49 20.94
C ALA A 63 13.13 -5.58 21.70
N SER A 64 14.44 -5.69 21.42
CA SER A 64 15.48 -4.86 22.02
C SER A 64 15.67 -3.51 21.32
N ILE A 65 15.11 -3.33 20.13
CA ILE A 65 15.27 -2.13 19.31
C ILE A 65 13.92 -1.67 18.76
N GLN A 66 13.72 -0.35 18.76
CA GLN A 66 12.65 0.31 18.02
C GLN A 66 12.98 0.33 16.53
N TRP A 67 12.88 -0.84 15.91
CA TRP A 67 13.22 -1.06 14.50
C TRP A 67 12.49 -0.08 13.57
N PHE A 68 11.23 0.27 13.88
CA PHE A 68 10.45 1.17 13.04
C PHE A 68 11.14 2.54 12.93
N PHE A 69 11.46 3.18 14.06
CA PHE A 69 12.12 4.49 14.06
C PHE A 69 13.58 4.42 13.60
N ALA A 70 14.26 3.28 13.81
CA ALA A 70 15.63 3.10 13.35
C ALA A 70 15.76 3.01 11.81
N ASN A 71 14.71 2.56 11.10
CA ASN A 71 14.75 2.32 9.65
C ASN A 71 13.81 3.23 8.86
N ILE A 72 12.66 3.58 9.41
CA ILE A 72 11.63 4.41 8.77
C ILE A 72 11.70 5.80 9.38
N THR A 73 12.31 6.72 8.64
CA THR A 73 12.29 8.14 8.96
C THR A 73 11.07 8.80 8.34
N ILE A 74 10.75 10.01 8.80
CA ILE A 74 9.70 10.82 8.17
C ILE A 74 9.97 11.04 6.67
N TRP A 75 11.23 11.17 6.27
CA TRP A 75 11.61 11.31 4.87
C TRP A 75 11.32 10.05 4.05
N HIS A 76 11.59 8.86 4.61
CA HIS A 76 11.23 7.60 3.95
C HIS A 76 9.71 7.50 3.76
N ALA A 77 8.93 7.82 4.79
CA ALA A 77 7.47 7.82 4.70
C ALA A 77 6.95 8.79 3.63
N LEU A 78 7.48 10.02 3.60
CA LEU A 78 7.11 11.02 2.59
C LEU A 78 7.47 10.58 1.17
N VAL A 79 8.66 10.02 0.97
CA VAL A 79 9.07 9.49 -0.34
C VAL A 79 8.13 8.37 -0.78
N LEU A 80 7.80 7.43 0.11
CA LEU A 80 6.85 6.35 -0.19
C LEU A 80 5.46 6.88 -0.57
N LEU A 81 4.92 7.83 0.20
CA LEU A 81 3.59 8.41 -0.04
C LEU A 81 3.53 9.25 -1.33
N ILE A 82 4.62 9.90 -1.71
CA ILE A 82 4.67 10.72 -2.93
C ILE A 82 4.91 9.84 -4.15
N VAL A 83 5.96 9.00 -4.12
CA VAL A 83 6.42 8.24 -5.30
C VAL A 83 5.43 7.16 -5.71
N THR A 84 4.74 6.53 -4.75
CA THR A 84 3.86 5.39 -5.03
C THR A 84 2.69 5.74 -5.95
N PRO A 85 1.91 6.82 -5.71
CA PRO A 85 0.90 7.25 -6.66
C PRO A 85 1.42 7.44 -8.08
N PHE A 86 2.62 8.01 -8.26
CA PHE A 86 3.23 8.18 -9.58
C PHE A 86 3.52 6.83 -10.24
N ILE A 87 4.10 5.88 -9.50
CA ILE A 87 4.39 4.54 -10.01
C ILE A 87 3.09 3.82 -10.41
N HIS A 88 2.06 3.85 -9.57
CA HIS A 88 0.79 3.19 -9.86
C HIS A 88 0.10 3.79 -11.08
N ILE A 89 0.00 5.12 -11.16
CA ILE A 89 -0.65 5.79 -12.28
C ILE A 89 0.11 5.52 -13.59
N THR A 90 1.44 5.62 -13.58
CA THR A 90 2.26 5.38 -14.79
C THR A 90 2.14 3.94 -15.28
N ALA A 91 2.20 2.95 -14.37
CA ALA A 91 1.98 1.54 -14.71
C ALA A 91 0.59 1.30 -15.32
N ASN A 92 -0.46 1.87 -14.70
CA ASN A 92 -1.84 1.75 -15.19
C ASN A 92 -2.02 2.38 -16.59
N VAL A 93 -1.43 3.55 -16.83
CA VAL A 93 -1.48 4.21 -18.14
C VAL A 93 -0.77 3.37 -19.21
N LEU A 94 0.42 2.84 -18.90
CA LEU A 94 1.17 1.99 -19.83
C LEU A 94 0.38 0.72 -20.19
N PHE A 95 -0.19 0.05 -19.18
CA PHE A 95 -1.02 -1.13 -19.37
C PHE A 95 -2.23 -0.86 -20.28
N ARG A 96 -2.98 0.22 -20.03
CA ARG A 96 -4.13 0.61 -20.86
C ARG A 96 -3.72 0.87 -22.32
N LYS A 97 -2.55 1.50 -22.56
CA LYS A 97 -2.01 1.73 -23.91
C LYS A 97 -1.67 0.43 -24.63
N ILE A 98 -1.00 -0.51 -23.96
CA ILE A 98 -0.65 -1.82 -24.54
C ILE A 98 -1.91 -2.61 -24.91
N LYS A 99 -2.89 -2.67 -23.99
CA LYS A 99 -4.16 -3.38 -24.20
C LYS A 99 -4.93 -2.82 -25.40
N LYS A 100 -5.00 -1.49 -25.53
CA LYS A 100 -5.66 -0.83 -26.68
C LYS A 100 -4.96 -1.14 -28.01
N LYS A 101 -3.62 -1.20 -28.02
CA LYS A 101 -2.83 -1.57 -29.22
C LYS A 101 -3.08 -3.01 -29.65
N GLN A 102 -3.10 -3.96 -28.71
CA GLN A 102 -3.40 -5.37 -28.99
C GLN A 102 -4.81 -5.55 -29.56
N ALA A 103 -5.81 -4.89 -28.96
CA ALA A 103 -7.20 -4.97 -29.44
C ALA A 103 -7.37 -4.41 -30.87
N LYS A 104 -6.55 -3.43 -31.27
CA LYS A 104 -6.54 -2.91 -32.65
C LYS A 104 -5.95 -3.94 -33.63
N ASN A 105 -4.85 -4.60 -33.26
CA ASN A 105 -4.17 -5.57 -34.13
C ASN A 105 -4.98 -6.85 -34.38
N ILE A 106 -5.91 -7.23 -33.49
CA ILE A 106 -6.77 -8.42 -33.66
C ILE A 106 -7.94 -8.14 -34.64
N ARG A 107 -8.29 -6.87 -34.85
CA ARG A 107 -9.41 -6.44 -35.70
C ARG A 107 -9.00 -6.06 -37.14
N VAL A 108 -7.72 -6.21 -37.47
CA VAL A 108 -7.13 -6.00 -38.81
C VAL A 108 -6.71 -7.36 -39.34
#